data_AF-A0A7J4QQC7-F1
#
_entry.id   AF-A0A7J4QQC7-F1
#
_cell.length_a   1.000
_cell.length_b   1.000
_cell.length_c   1.000
_cell.angle_alpha   90.00
_cell.angle_beta   90.00
_cell.angle_gamma   90.00
#
_symmetry.space_group_name_H-M   'P 1'
#
loop_
_entity.id
_entity.type
_entity.pdbx_description
1 polymer ?
#
loop_
_entity_poly.entity_id
_entity_poly.type
_entity_poly.pdbx_seq_one_letter_code
_entity_poly.pdbx_strand_id
1 'polypeptide(L)'
;MVDTVEISRVNIRDSLSLDVSVWMHHPDDMDFRPSLSVAGNTFKISSISDGSTLATIDLDDDQMEAVVRDEAAELRVKFQVRGMHGELNTIHPIIADGKAKKLATANWKTTQKVTFE
;
A
#
# COMPACT_ATOMS: atom_id res chain seq x y z
N MET A 1 -7.83 5.89 -12.35
CA MET A 1 -7.22 4.57 -12.21
C MET A 1 -6.07 4.66 -11.20
N VAL A 2 -5.70 3.55 -10.55
CA VAL A 2 -4.50 3.48 -9.70
C VAL A 2 -3.27 3.76 -10.56
N ASP A 3 -2.45 4.72 -10.15
CA ASP A 3 -1.25 5.16 -10.87
C ASP A 3 -0.04 4.29 -10.49
N THR A 4 0.26 4.21 -9.20
CA THR A 4 1.44 3.50 -8.67
C THR A 4 1.08 2.83 -7.34
N VAL A 5 1.56 1.61 -7.12
CA VAL A 5 1.48 0.91 -5.82
C VAL A 5 2.89 0.64 -5.35
N GLU A 6 3.21 1.04 -4.12
CA GLU A 6 4.52 0.85 -3.52
C GLU A 6 4.38 0.14 -2.18
N ILE A 7 5.21 -0.88 -1.95
CA ILE A 7 5.32 -1.55 -0.65
C ILE A 7 6.42 -0.82 0.12
N SER A 8 6.03 -0.05 1.14
CA SER A 8 6.95 0.79 1.90
C SER A 8 7.62 0.04 3.06
N ARG A 9 6.96 -0.97 3.64
CA ARG A 9 7.51 -1.76 4.74
C ARG A 9 6.85 -3.13 4.83
N VAL A 10 7.66 -4.14 5.18
CA VAL A 10 7.19 -5.45 5.60
C VAL A 10 7.58 -5.65 7.06
N ASN A 11 6.66 -6.19 7.86
CA ASN A 11 6.88 -6.44 9.28
C ASN A 11 6.14 -7.71 9.72
N ILE A 12 6.62 -8.35 10.77
CA ILE A 12 5.98 -9.52 11.37
C ILE A 12 5.45 -9.07 12.73
N ARG A 13 4.13 -9.16 12.90
CA ARG A 13 3.45 -8.89 14.19
C ARG A 13 2.78 -10.17 14.66
N ASP A 14 1.45 -10.22 14.57
CA ASP A 14 0.67 -11.45 14.70
C ASP A 14 0.68 -12.26 13.40
N SER A 15 0.75 -11.59 12.25
CA SER A 15 0.90 -12.16 10.90
C SER A 15 1.78 -11.22 10.05
N LEU A 16 2.10 -11.63 8.82
CA LEU A 16 2.85 -10.79 7.88
C LEU A 16 2.06 -9.49 7.60
N SER A 17 2.61 -8.35 7.99
CA SER A 17 2.01 -7.03 7.83
C SER A 17 2.78 -6.22 6.79
N LEU A 18 2.09 -5.78 5.74
CA LEU A 18 2.63 -4.93 4.69
C LEU A 18 2.05 -3.51 4.76
N ASP A 19 2.92 -2.51 4.80
CA ASP A 19 2.56 -1.10 4.62
C ASP A 19 2.66 -0.77 3.12
N VAL A 20 1.54 -0.37 2.53
CA VAL A 20 1.40 -0.16 1.09
C VAL A 20 0.90 1.25 0.84
N SER A 21 1.62 2.00 0.01
CA SER A 21 1.22 3.31 -0.47
C SER A 21 0.60 3.17 -1.86
N VAL A 22 -0.66 3.57 -2.01
CA VAL A 22 -1.40 3.53 -3.28
C VAL A 22 -1.60 4.95 -3.77
N TRP A 23 -1.02 5.25 -4.93
CA TRP A 23 -1.18 6.51 -5.63
C TRP A 23 -2.32 6.40 -6.64
N MET A 24 -3.23 7.36 -6.60
CA MET A 24 -4.37 7.46 -7.49
C MET A 24 -4.26 8.73 -8.35
N HIS A 25 -4.77 8.64 -9.58
CA HIS A 25 -4.89 9.80 -10.46
C HIS A 25 -6.02 10.74 -10.05
N HIS A 26 -7.18 10.20 -9.64
CA HIS A 26 -8.35 10.96 -9.24
C HIS A 26 -8.89 10.50 -7.88
N PRO A 27 -9.44 11.40 -7.04
CA PRO A 27 -9.99 11.01 -5.74
C PRO A 27 -11.19 10.05 -5.79
N ASP A 28 -11.91 10.02 -6.91
CA ASP A 28 -13.06 9.12 -7.12
C ASP A 28 -12.67 7.75 -7.70
N ASP A 29 -11.37 7.46 -7.85
CA ASP A 29 -10.91 6.16 -8.31
C ASP A 29 -11.03 5.11 -7.21
N MET A 30 -12.09 4.30 -7.27
CA MET A 30 -12.33 3.21 -6.31
C MET A 30 -11.87 1.82 -6.80
N ASP A 31 -11.11 1.75 -7.89
CA ASP A 31 -10.64 0.50 -8.48
C ASP A 31 -9.29 0.05 -7.87
N PHE A 32 -9.28 -0.21 -6.57
CA PHE A 32 -8.16 -0.88 -5.91
C PHE A 32 -8.66 -2.16 -5.25
N ARG A 33 -8.45 -3.30 -5.92
CA ARG A 33 -8.86 -4.64 -5.47
C ARG A 33 -7.65 -5.58 -5.49
N PRO A 34 -6.84 -5.60 -4.41
CA PRO A 34 -5.61 -6.36 -4.39
C PRO A 34 -5.86 -7.86 -4.14
N SER A 35 -5.22 -8.72 -4.92
CA SER A 35 -4.97 -10.14 -4.61
C SER A 35 -3.52 -10.35 -4.21
N LEU A 36 -3.30 -11.30 -3.31
CA LEU A 36 -1.98 -11.60 -2.74
C LEU A 36 -1.53 -12.97 -3.22
N SER A 37 -0.34 -13.05 -3.80
CA SER A 37 0.32 -14.33 -4.07
C SER A 37 1.78 -14.34 -3.65
N VAL A 38 2.29 -15.53 -3.38
CA VAL A 38 3.70 -15.78 -3.10
C VAL A 38 4.20 -16.81 -4.11
N ALA A 39 5.26 -16.47 -4.82
CA ALA A 39 5.92 -17.36 -5.77
C ALA A 39 7.39 -17.50 -5.36
N GLY A 40 7.78 -18.68 -4.87
CA GLY A 40 9.10 -18.90 -4.29
C GLY A 40 9.29 -18.04 -3.03
N ASN A 41 10.18 -17.04 -3.11
CA ASN A 41 10.49 -16.11 -2.01
C ASN A 41 9.87 -14.70 -2.21
N THR A 42 9.21 -14.48 -3.34
CA THR A 42 8.73 -13.17 -3.75
C THR A 42 7.23 -13.06 -3.50
N PHE A 43 6.85 -12.08 -2.69
CA PHE A 43 5.47 -11.68 -2.44
C PHE A 43 5.01 -10.72 -3.54
N LYS A 44 3.82 -10.97 -4.07
CA LYS A 44 3.21 -10.22 -5.17
C LYS A 44 1.84 -9.70 -4.76
N ILE A 45 1.59 -8.44 -5.09
CA ILE A 45 0.27 -7.82 -5.04
C ILE A 45 -0.17 -7.62 -6.48
N SER A 46 -1.29 -8.21 -6.86
CA SER A 46 -1.90 -8.08 -8.19
C SER A 46 -3.29 -7.44 -8.09
N SER A 47 -3.77 -6.85 -9.18
CA SER A 47 -5.14 -6.37 -9.26
C SER A 47 -6.07 -7.50 -9.69
N ILE A 48 -7.16 -7.71 -8.98
CA ILE A 48 -8.19 -8.69 -9.39
C ILE A 48 -8.90 -8.24 -10.68
N SER A 49 -9.05 -6.93 -10.88
CA SER A 49 -9.78 -6.38 -12.03
C SER A 49 -9.05 -6.62 -13.36
N ASP A 50 -7.73 -6.51 -13.36
CA ASP A 50 -6.90 -6.50 -14.59
C ASP A 50 -5.88 -7.65 -14.64
N GLY A 51 -5.62 -8.34 -13.52
CA GLY A 51 -4.59 -9.37 -13.40
C GLY A 51 -3.16 -8.83 -13.38
N SER A 52 -2.97 -7.53 -13.66
CA SER A 52 -1.67 -6.86 -13.61
C SER A 52 -1.03 -6.92 -12.23
N THR A 53 0.28 -7.17 -12.22
CA THR A 53 1.09 -7.10 -11.00
C THR A 53 1.30 -5.65 -10.62
N LEU A 54 0.86 -5.27 -9.42
CA LEU A 54 0.91 -3.91 -8.90
C LEU A 54 2.23 -3.63 -8.19
N ALA A 55 2.67 -4.56 -7.34
CA ALA A 55 3.92 -4.45 -6.60
C ALA A 55 4.46 -5.83 -6.23
N THR A 56 5.78 -5.92 -6.10
CA THR A 56 6.47 -7.14 -5.68
C THR A 56 7.54 -6.81 -4.66
N ILE A 57 7.74 -7.70 -3.69
CA ILE A 57 8.81 -7.59 -2.70
C ILE A 57 9.34 -8.98 -2.37
N ASP A 58 10.65 -9.08 -2.13
CA ASP A 58 11.26 -10.32 -1.67
C ASP A 58 11.14 -10.39 -0.14
N LEU A 59 10.75 -11.55 0.37
CA LEU A 59 10.56 -11.78 1.79
C LEU A 59 11.79 -12.45 2.40
N ASP A 60 12.19 -12.05 3.61
CA ASP A 60 13.22 -12.80 4.34
C ASP A 60 12.66 -14.15 4.84
N ASP A 61 13.54 -15.07 5.25
CA ASP A 61 13.16 -16.44 5.68
C ASP A 61 12.12 -16.44 6.82
N ASP A 62 12.29 -15.54 7.80
CA ASP A 62 11.36 -15.35 8.93
C ASP A 62 9.97 -14.84 8.45
N GLN A 63 9.97 -13.97 7.42
CA GLN A 63 8.73 -13.43 6.84
C GLN A 63 8.00 -14.48 6.00
N MET A 64 8.76 -15.33 5.30
CA MET A 64 8.24 -16.48 4.57
C MET A 64 7.63 -17.51 5.51
N GLU A 65 8.30 -17.85 6.61
CA GLU A 65 7.76 -18.78 7.60
C GLU A 65 6.44 -18.28 8.17
N ALA A 66 6.37 -16.99 8.51
CA ALA A 66 5.14 -16.36 8.98
C ALA A 66 4.00 -16.44 7.95
N VAL A 67 4.28 -16.16 6.67
CA VAL A 67 3.24 -16.17 5.64
C VAL A 67 2.72 -17.58 5.34
N VAL A 68 3.60 -18.58 5.34
CA VAL A 68 3.25 -19.99 5.15
C VAL A 68 2.46 -20.53 6.34
N ARG A 69 2.78 -20.09 7.56
CA ARG A 69 2.08 -20.50 8.77
C ARG A 69 0.64 -19.99 8.83
N ASP A 70 0.42 -18.71 8.50
CA ASP A 70 -0.90 -18.07 8.64
C ASP A 70 -1.76 -18.17 7.37
N GLU A 71 -1.16 -18.50 6.22
CA GLU A 71 -1.80 -18.51 4.88
C GLU A 71 -2.53 -17.18 4.55
N ALA A 72 -2.17 -16.10 5.26
CA ALA A 72 -2.82 -14.81 5.24
C ALA A 72 -1.83 -13.70 5.58
N ALA A 73 -2.09 -12.51 5.05
CA ALA A 73 -1.31 -11.31 5.33
C ALA A 73 -2.21 -10.10 5.61
N GLU A 74 -1.75 -9.24 6.51
CA GLU A 74 -2.34 -7.94 6.83
C GLU A 74 -1.81 -6.87 5.86
N LEU A 75 -2.71 -6.23 5.12
CA LEU A 75 -2.40 -5.05 4.31
C LEU A 75 -2.85 -3.79 5.04
N ARG A 76 -1.92 -2.85 5.16
CA ARG A 76 -2.13 -1.51 5.66
C ARG A 76 -1.92 -0.55 4.51
N VAL A 77 -3.02 -0.13 3.91
CA VAL A 77 -3.03 0.67 2.70
C VAL A 77 -3.22 2.14 3.06
N LYS A 78 -2.34 2.98 2.55
CA LYS A 78 -2.45 4.43 2.62
C LYS A 78 -2.70 4.96 1.21
N PHE A 79 -3.86 5.58 1.02
CA PHE A 79 -4.21 6.17 -0.26
C PHE A 79 -3.68 7.60 -0.35
N GLN A 80 -3.08 7.90 -1.49
CA GLN A 80 -2.60 9.22 -1.86
C GLN A 80 -3.09 9.55 -3.26
N VAL A 81 -3.43 10.81 -3.50
CA VAL A 81 -3.91 11.27 -4.80
C VAL A 81 -2.88 12.27 -5.33
N ARG A 82 -2.37 12.04 -6.55
CA ARG A 82 -1.45 12.99 -7.18
C ARG A 82 -2.17 14.31 -7.42
N GLY A 83 -1.50 15.43 -7.13
CA GLY A 83 -2.05 16.77 -7.37
C GLY A 83 -3.10 17.27 -6.37
N MET A 84 -3.66 16.43 -5.50
CA MET A 84 -4.57 16.89 -4.43
C MET A 84 -3.87 17.82 -3.43
N HIS A 85 -2.56 17.64 -3.27
CA HIS A 85 -1.70 18.42 -2.38
C HIS A 85 -0.75 19.32 -3.18
N GLY A 86 -1.22 19.92 -4.29
CA GLY A 86 -0.43 20.67 -5.27
C GLY A 86 0.88 21.25 -4.73
N GLU A 87 1.99 20.95 -5.40
CA GLU A 87 3.30 21.42 -4.96
C GLU A 87 3.34 22.95 -4.97
N LEU A 88 3.78 23.53 -3.85
CA LEU A 88 3.79 24.97 -3.66
C LEU A 88 4.94 25.56 -4.49
N ASN A 89 4.67 25.89 -5.76
CA ASN A 89 5.67 26.40 -6.72
C ASN A 89 6.31 27.73 -6.30
N THR A 90 5.65 28.51 -5.45
CA THR A 90 6.17 29.77 -4.92
C THR A 90 5.75 29.87 -3.45
N ILE A 91 6.74 29.69 -2.56
CA ILE A 91 6.55 29.83 -1.12
C ILE A 91 6.51 31.31 -0.80
N HIS A 92 5.31 31.87 -0.65
CA HIS A 92 5.14 33.09 0.12
C HIS A 92 5.09 32.69 1.60
N PRO A 93 6.12 32.99 2.41
CA PRO A 93 6.10 32.64 3.82
C PRO A 93 5.00 33.46 4.51
N ILE A 94 3.85 32.85 4.70
CA ILE A 94 2.87 33.34 5.67
C ILE A 94 3.49 33.02 7.02
N ILE A 95 3.93 34.06 7.75
CA ILE A 95 4.36 33.94 9.15
C ILE A 95 3.10 33.73 10.01
N ALA A 96 2.40 32.62 9.79
CA ALA A 96 1.34 32.16 10.66
C ALA A 96 1.98 31.17 11.65
N ASP A 97 2.19 31.64 12.88
CA ASP A 97 2.58 30.83 14.04
C ASP A 97 1.40 29.90 14.41
N GLY A 98 1.19 28.86 13.61
CA GLY A 98 0.07 27.94 13.79
C GLY A 98 0.33 26.61 13.09
N LYS A 99 0.09 25.49 13.80
CA LYS A 99 0.17 24.15 13.22
C LYS A 99 -0.75 24.06 12.01
N ALA A 100 -0.18 23.89 10.82
CA ALA A 100 -0.96 23.56 9.64
C ALA A 100 -1.80 22.30 9.91
N LYS A 101 -3.09 22.35 9.60
CA LYS A 101 -3.99 21.21 9.80
C LYS A 101 -3.67 20.15 8.74
N LYS A 102 -3.07 19.04 9.17
CA LYS A 102 -2.85 17.86 8.31
C LYS A 102 -4.20 17.35 7.82
N LEU A 103 -4.36 17.24 6.50
CA LEU A 103 -5.56 16.67 5.89
C LEU A 103 -5.69 15.20 6.28
N ALA A 104 -6.93 14.74 6.43
CA ALA A 104 -7.21 13.33 6.68
C ALA A 104 -6.69 12.52 5.49
N THR A 105 -5.91 11.50 5.77
CA THR A 105 -5.47 10.52 4.77
C THR A 105 -6.38 9.31 4.87
N ALA A 106 -6.91 8.86 3.74
CA ALA A 106 -7.67 7.64 3.68
C ALA A 106 -6.73 6.46 3.95
N ASN A 107 -6.99 5.74 5.04
CA ASN A 107 -6.24 4.56 5.42
C ASN A 107 -7.21 3.38 5.42
N TRP A 108 -6.75 2.25 4.91
CA TRP A 108 -7.52 1.02 4.87
C TRP A 108 -6.67 -0.12 5.41
N LYS A 109 -7.25 -0.89 6.33
CA LYS A 109 -6.61 -2.06 6.91
C LYS A 109 -7.45 -3.28 6.56
N THR A 110 -6.83 -4.32 6.02
CA THR A 110 -7.51 -5.57 5.68
C THR A 110 -6.58 -6.76 5.87
N THR A 111 -7.14 -7.93 6.16
CA THR A 111 -6.41 -9.19 6.20
C THR A 111 -6.96 -10.07 5.09
N GLN A 112 -6.10 -10.55 4.20
CA GLN A 112 -6.51 -11.38 3.07
C GLN A 112 -5.68 -12.65 3.02
N LYS A 113 -6.27 -13.69 2.43
CA LYS A 113 -5.57 -14.95 2.19
C LYS A 113 -4.50 -14.76 1.13
N VAL A 114 -3.40 -15.48 1.28
CA VAL A 114 -2.28 -15.52 0.35
C VAL A 114 -2.40 -16.79 -0.49
N THR A 115 -2.29 -16.64 -1.80
CA THR A 115 -2.25 -17.78 -2.72
C THR A 115 -0.79 -18.18 -2.97
N PHE A 116 -0.45 -19.45 -2.86
CA PHE A 116 0.89 -19.95 -3.13
C PHE A 116 0.95 -20.53 -4.54
N GLU A 117 1.95 -20.10 -5.31
CA GLU A 117 2.23 -20.56 -6.68
C GLU A 117 3.47 -21.46 -6.73
#